data_AF-A0A3A8TD91-F1
#
_entry.id   AF-A0A3A8TD91-F1
#
_cell.length_a   1.000
_cell.length_b   1.000
_cell.length_c   1.000
_cell.angle_alpha   90.00
_cell.angle_beta   90.00
_cell.angle_gamma   90.00
#
_symmetry.space_group_name_H-M   'P 1'
#
loop_
_entity.id
_entity.type
_entity.pdbx_description
1 polymer ?
#
loop_
_entity_poly.entity_id
_entity_poly.type
_entity_poly.pdbx_seq_one_letter_code
_entity_poly.pdbx_strand_id
1 'polypeptide(L)'
;MAQAHETETEKQERHARRHEAHLRATYAAFIHHVCDLSALPPALAESAAVSVLSALERRLMPNGARNLESQLPRMLVEFLPPPEERPRHPHRFGREEMIASVAEDLQMPVDQAELVVRAVLRAFQDQISEGEADKVASNLPADLQALWRLTQ
;
A
#
# COMPACT_ATOMS: atom_id res chain seq x y z
N MET A 1 5.49 7.23 -50.61
CA MET A 1 5.92 6.92 -49.23
C MET A 1 5.26 7.94 -48.31
N ALA A 2 4.11 7.60 -47.75
CA ALA A 2 3.32 8.52 -46.92
C ALA A 2 3.80 8.40 -45.47
N GLN A 3 4.56 9.39 -44.99
CA GLN A 3 4.79 9.56 -43.56
C GLN A 3 3.48 10.07 -42.96
N ALA A 4 2.80 9.21 -42.21
CA ALA A 4 1.66 9.61 -41.39
C ALA A 4 2.12 10.67 -40.38
N HIS A 5 1.63 11.89 -40.54
CA HIS A 5 1.82 12.96 -39.56
C HIS A 5 0.90 12.65 -38.38
N GLU A 6 1.36 11.78 -37.47
CA GLU A 6 0.66 11.46 -36.23
C GLU A 6 0.43 12.78 -35.47
N THR A 7 -0.83 13.15 -35.31
CA THR A 7 -1.24 14.42 -34.72
C THR A 7 -0.83 14.48 -33.25
N GLU A 8 -0.63 15.68 -32.73
CA GLU A 8 -0.26 15.88 -31.32
C GLU A 8 -1.30 15.26 -30.37
N THR A 9 -2.57 15.28 -30.76
CA THR A 9 -3.69 14.62 -30.07
C THR A 9 -3.55 13.10 -30.03
N GLU A 10 -3.25 12.44 -31.17
CA GLU A 10 -3.05 10.98 -31.21
C GLU A 10 -1.86 10.53 -30.35
N LYS A 11 -0.79 11.33 -30.32
CA LYS A 11 0.36 11.09 -29.43
C LYS A 11 -0.05 11.20 -27.97
N GLN A 12 -0.73 12.29 -27.59
CA GLN A 12 -1.22 12.51 -26.22
C GLN A 12 -2.14 11.38 -25.75
N GLU A 13 -3.09 10.95 -26.59
CA GLU A 13 -3.99 9.83 -26.29
C GLU A 13 -3.22 8.52 -26.09
N ARG A 14 -2.23 8.22 -26.94
CA ARG A 14 -1.41 7.02 -26.80
C ARG A 14 -0.59 7.04 -25.50
N HIS A 15 -0.06 8.19 -25.12
CA HIS A 15 0.64 8.37 -23.85
C HIS A 15 -0.31 8.17 -22.66
N ALA A 16 -1.51 8.75 -22.71
CA ALA A 16 -2.53 8.58 -21.67
C ALA A 16 -2.93 7.11 -21.49
N ARG A 17 -3.24 6.39 -22.59
CA ARG A 17 -3.59 4.97 -22.56
C ARG A 17 -2.48 4.09 -21.98
N ARG A 18 -1.21 4.37 -22.32
CA ARG A 18 -0.06 3.64 -21.78
C ARG A 18 0.13 3.91 -20.29
N HIS A 19 -0.04 5.16 -19.87
CA HIS A 19 0.03 5.53 -18.47
C HIS A 19 -1.06 4.80 -17.67
N GLU A 20 -2.31 4.87 -18.12
CA GLU A 20 -3.45 4.20 -17.50
C GLU A 20 -3.28 2.68 -17.43
N ALA A 21 -2.79 2.05 -18.50
CA ALA A 21 -2.48 0.62 -18.52
C ALA A 21 -1.38 0.26 -17.52
N HIS A 22 -0.34 1.10 -17.39
CA HIS A 22 0.73 0.90 -16.41
C HIS A 22 0.20 1.01 -14.98
N LEU A 23 -0.64 2.01 -14.68
CA LEU A 23 -1.26 2.17 -13.35
C LEU A 23 -2.09 0.93 -12.95
N ARG A 24 -2.89 0.41 -13.89
CA ARG A 24 -3.67 -0.82 -13.66
C ARG A 24 -2.78 -2.05 -13.47
N ALA A 25 -1.70 -2.16 -14.23
CA ALA A 25 -0.80 -3.29 -14.14
C ALA A 25 -0.04 -3.34 -12.80
N THR A 26 0.47 -2.20 -12.32
CA THR A 26 1.16 -2.15 -11.01
C THR A 26 0.21 -2.41 -9.85
N TYR A 27 -1.02 -1.89 -9.95
CA TYR A 27 -2.09 -2.18 -8.99
C TYR A 27 -2.42 -3.67 -8.95
N ALA A 28 -2.74 -4.27 -10.09
CA ALA A 28 -3.10 -5.68 -10.18
C ALA A 28 -1.95 -6.60 -9.70
N ALA A 29 -0.70 -6.27 -10.05
CA ALA A 29 0.46 -7.01 -9.58
C ALA A 29 0.60 -6.97 -8.05
N PHE A 30 0.37 -5.81 -7.44
CA PHE A 30 0.41 -5.68 -5.99
C PHE A 30 -0.71 -6.50 -5.31
N ILE A 31 -1.95 -6.40 -5.80
CA ILE A 31 -3.08 -7.16 -5.23
C ILE A 31 -2.88 -8.67 -5.41
N HIS A 32 -2.40 -9.12 -6.57
CA HIS A 32 -2.07 -10.53 -6.79
C HIS A 32 -1.00 -11.02 -5.82
N HIS A 33 0.04 -10.22 -5.56
CA HIS A 33 1.08 -10.59 -4.60
C HIS A 33 0.54 -10.69 -3.17
N VAL A 34 -0.38 -9.79 -2.78
CA VAL A 34 -1.09 -9.92 -1.49
C VAL A 34 -1.94 -11.19 -1.44
N CYS A 35 -2.66 -11.54 -2.51
CA CYS A 35 -3.41 -12.80 -2.58
C CYS A 35 -2.51 -14.01 -2.39
N ASP A 36 -1.35 -14.05 -3.05
CA ASP A 36 -0.41 -15.16 -2.99
C ASP A 36 0.14 -15.36 -1.57
N LEU A 37 0.42 -14.26 -0.86
CA LEU A 37 0.97 -14.29 0.50
C LEU A 37 -0.08 -14.55 1.59
N SER A 38 -1.33 -14.11 1.38
CA SER A 38 -2.39 -14.17 2.40
C SER A 38 -3.42 -15.28 2.18
N ALA A 39 -3.41 -15.92 1.01
CA ALA A 39 -4.45 -16.84 0.53
C ALA A 39 -5.87 -16.23 0.53
N LEU A 40 -5.99 -14.89 0.51
CA LEU A 40 -7.26 -14.19 0.43
C LEU A 40 -7.74 -14.08 -1.03
N PRO A 41 -9.07 -14.04 -1.26
CA PRO A 41 -9.60 -13.66 -2.56
C PRO A 41 -9.30 -12.19 -2.88
N PRO A 42 -9.23 -11.79 -4.18
CA PRO A 42 -8.79 -10.46 -4.59
C PRO A 42 -9.49 -9.28 -3.91
N ALA A 43 -10.82 -9.34 -3.76
CA ALA A 43 -11.58 -8.26 -3.11
C ALA A 43 -11.18 -8.09 -1.63
N LEU A 44 -10.93 -9.19 -0.93
CA LEU A 44 -10.54 -9.15 0.49
C LEU A 44 -9.06 -8.78 0.65
N ALA A 45 -8.20 -9.16 -0.30
CA ALA A 45 -6.80 -8.73 -0.36
C ALA A 45 -6.68 -7.21 -0.59
N GLU A 46 -7.54 -6.63 -1.44
CA GLU A 46 -7.64 -5.18 -1.63
C GLU A 46 -8.05 -4.47 -0.34
N SER A 47 -9.13 -4.93 0.31
CA SER A 47 -9.58 -4.37 1.59
C SER A 47 -8.50 -4.49 2.66
N ALA A 48 -7.79 -5.62 2.71
CA ALA A 48 -6.68 -5.83 3.62
C ALA A 48 -5.52 -4.86 3.37
N ALA A 49 -5.13 -4.67 2.11
CA ALA A 49 -4.10 -3.71 1.74
C ALA A 49 -4.48 -2.29 2.19
N VAL A 50 -5.69 -1.85 1.88
CA VAL A 50 -6.18 -0.51 2.25
C VAL A 50 -6.22 -0.34 3.77
N SER A 51 -6.76 -1.30 4.51
CA SER A 51 -6.86 -1.24 5.97
C SER A 51 -5.48 -1.16 6.64
N VAL A 52 -4.54 -2.04 6.26
CA VAL A 52 -3.18 -2.08 6.83
C VAL A 52 -2.38 -0.82 6.49
N LEU A 53 -2.40 -0.38 5.23
CA LEU A 53 -1.66 0.80 4.80
C LEU A 53 -2.23 2.09 5.42
N SER A 54 -3.56 2.20 5.52
CA SER A 54 -4.22 3.31 6.23
C SER A 54 -3.90 3.33 7.72
N ALA A 55 -3.75 2.16 8.36
CA ALA A 55 -3.27 2.08 9.74
C ALA A 55 -1.82 2.59 9.84
N LEU A 56 -0.92 2.15 8.96
CA LEU A 56 0.46 2.66 8.95
C LEU A 56 0.52 4.19 8.78
N GLU A 57 -0.23 4.75 7.83
CA GLU A 57 -0.27 6.20 7.60
C GLU A 57 -0.69 6.98 8.86
N ARG A 58 -1.75 6.53 9.54
CA ARG A 58 -2.24 7.16 10.77
C ARG A 58 -1.21 7.11 11.91
N ARG A 59 -0.26 6.18 11.85
CA ARG A 59 0.77 5.98 12.87
C ARG A 59 2.10 6.67 12.56
N LEU A 60 2.30 7.07 11.32
CA LEU A 60 3.50 7.77 10.85
C LEU A 60 3.38 9.29 11.02
N MET A 61 4.51 9.96 11.16
CA MET A 61 4.58 11.42 11.00
C MET A 61 4.22 11.81 9.56
N PRO A 62 3.73 13.04 9.28
CA PRO A 62 3.29 13.42 7.93
C PRO A 62 4.32 13.23 6.82
N ASN A 63 5.62 13.39 7.13
CA ASN A 63 6.71 13.10 6.20
C ASN A 63 6.87 11.59 5.95
N GLY A 64 6.75 10.77 6.99
CA GLY A 64 6.78 9.30 6.89
C GLY A 64 5.60 8.74 6.10
N ALA A 65 4.39 9.27 6.31
CA ALA A 65 3.21 8.89 5.53
C ALA A 65 3.40 9.19 4.03
N ARG A 66 3.85 10.40 3.69
CA ARG A 66 4.18 10.77 2.31
C ARG A 66 5.27 9.87 1.70
N ASN A 67 6.27 9.49 2.49
CA ASN A 67 7.31 8.57 2.04
C ASN A 67 6.71 7.20 1.70
N LEU A 68 5.86 6.66 2.58
CA LEU A 68 5.14 5.41 2.34
C LEU A 68 4.30 5.48 1.05
N GLU A 69 3.47 6.51 0.88
CA GLU A 69 2.62 6.69 -0.31
C GLU A 69 3.42 6.78 -1.61
N SER A 70 4.60 7.41 -1.57
CA SER A 70 5.45 7.56 -2.75
C SER A 70 5.93 6.22 -3.32
N GLN A 71 5.85 5.16 -2.53
CA GLN A 71 6.27 3.81 -2.90
C GLN A 71 5.11 2.91 -3.34
N LEU A 72 3.86 3.36 -3.20
CA LEU A 72 2.68 2.56 -3.51
C LEU A 72 2.24 2.73 -4.98
N PRO A 73 1.56 1.73 -5.57
CA PRO A 73 0.86 1.90 -6.83
C PRO A 73 -0.11 3.06 -6.75
N ARG A 74 -0.12 3.94 -7.76
CA ARG A 74 -0.90 5.18 -7.72
C ARG A 74 -2.39 4.94 -7.47
N MET A 75 -2.97 3.92 -8.10
CA MET A 75 -4.37 3.55 -7.90
C MET A 75 -4.64 3.08 -6.46
N LEU A 76 -3.67 2.47 -5.78
CA LEU A 76 -3.85 2.05 -4.39
C LEU A 76 -3.93 3.26 -3.45
N VAL A 77 -3.13 4.31 -3.72
CA VAL A 77 -3.15 5.57 -2.96
C VAL A 77 -4.52 6.26 -3.07
N GLU A 78 -5.25 6.09 -4.17
CA GLU A 78 -6.60 6.66 -4.35
C GLU A 78 -7.63 6.06 -3.39
N PHE A 79 -7.36 4.88 -2.82
CA PHE A 79 -8.21 4.25 -1.80
C PHE A 79 -7.80 4.61 -0.36
N LEU A 80 -6.68 5.29 -0.16
CA LEU A 80 -6.23 5.71 1.16
C LEU A 80 -6.91 7.02 1.59
N PRO A 81 -7.07 7.26 2.90
CA PRO A 81 -7.62 8.51 3.40
C PRO A 81 -6.85 9.72 2.86
N PRO A 82 -7.55 10.76 2.39
CA PRO A 82 -6.90 11.93 1.83
C PRO A 82 -6.08 12.65 2.92
N PRO A 83 -4.98 13.35 2.57
CA PRO A 83 -4.11 14.01 3.53
C PRO A 83 -4.82 14.96 4.50
N GLU A 84 -5.94 15.55 4.09
CA GLU A 84 -6.77 16.46 4.89
C GLU A 84 -7.50 15.77 6.04
N GLU A 85 -7.80 14.47 5.89
CA GLU A 85 -8.47 13.65 6.90
C GLU A 85 -7.47 13.00 7.87
N ARG A 86 -6.17 13.13 7.60
CA ARG A 86 -5.14 12.54 8.45
C ARG A 86 -4.98 13.33 9.75
N PRO A 87 -4.76 12.63 10.87
CA PRO A 87 -4.60 13.29 12.15
C PRO A 87 -3.33 14.16 12.15
N ARG A 88 -3.42 15.37 12.70
CA ARG A 88 -2.27 16.30 12.81
C ARG A 88 -1.10 15.71 13.60
N HIS A 89 -1.38 14.75 14.47
CA HIS A 89 -0.40 14.01 15.26
C HIS A 89 -0.64 12.51 15.05
N PRO A 90 0.40 11.68 14.98
CA PRO A 90 0.23 10.25 14.85
C PRO A 90 -0.65 9.69 15.97
N HIS A 91 -1.58 8.81 15.62
CA HIS A 91 -2.35 8.09 16.62
C HIS A 91 -1.40 7.22 17.45
N ARG A 92 -1.65 7.12 18.76
CA ARG A 92 -0.83 6.30 19.65
C ARG A 92 -1.50 4.94 19.83
N PHE A 93 -1.35 4.09 18.83
CA PHE A 93 -1.71 2.68 18.93
C PHE A 93 -0.48 1.82 18.66
N GLY A 94 -0.52 0.59 19.16
CA GLY A 94 0.55 -0.36 18.94
C GLY A 94 0.19 -1.52 18.02
N ARG A 95 1.09 -2.50 17.91
CA ARG A 95 0.87 -3.72 17.09
C ARG A 95 -0.48 -4.39 17.33
N GLU A 96 -0.85 -4.63 18.59
CA GLU A 96 -2.08 -5.37 18.93
C GLU A 96 -3.35 -4.61 18.50
N GLU A 97 -3.36 -3.30 18.74
CA GLU A 97 -4.46 -2.43 18.31
C GLU A 97 -4.53 -2.30 16.78
N MET A 98 -3.39 -2.28 16.09
CA MET A 98 -3.35 -2.33 14.62
C MET A 98 -4.01 -3.61 14.11
N ILE A 99 -3.61 -4.77 14.64
CA ILE A 99 -4.16 -6.07 14.22
C ILE A 99 -5.66 -6.14 14.55
N ALA A 100 -6.07 -5.67 15.72
CA ALA A 100 -7.48 -5.64 16.11
C ALA A 100 -8.32 -4.73 15.17
N SER A 101 -7.80 -3.56 14.79
CA SER A 101 -8.45 -2.68 13.82
C SER A 101 -8.61 -3.36 12.45
N VAL A 102 -7.58 -4.07 11.98
CA VAL A 102 -7.65 -4.80 10.71
C VAL A 102 -8.60 -5.99 10.78
N ALA A 103 -8.62 -6.70 11.93
CA ALA A 103 -9.56 -7.79 12.18
C ALA A 103 -11.02 -7.30 12.14
N GLU A 104 -11.28 -6.14 12.75
CA GLU A 104 -12.58 -5.48 12.71
C GLU A 104 -12.94 -5.03 11.29
N ASP A 105 -12.04 -4.33 10.58
CA ASP A 105 -12.29 -3.86 9.21
C ASP A 105 -12.64 -5.02 8.25
N LEU A 106 -11.97 -6.17 8.41
CA LEU A 106 -12.14 -7.34 7.54
C LEU A 106 -13.11 -8.38 8.09
N GLN A 107 -13.73 -8.13 9.25
CA GLN A 107 -14.67 -9.03 9.93
C GLN A 107 -14.11 -10.45 10.09
N MET A 108 -12.87 -10.57 10.56
CA MET A 108 -12.18 -11.85 10.70
C MET A 108 -11.53 -12.02 12.10
N PRO A 109 -11.18 -13.26 12.49
CA PRO A 109 -10.45 -13.50 13.75
C PRO A 109 -9.09 -12.77 13.80
N VAL A 110 -8.70 -12.32 14.99
CA VAL A 110 -7.47 -11.53 15.22
C VAL A 110 -6.20 -12.29 14.82
N ASP A 111 -6.17 -13.60 15.06
CA ASP A 111 -5.07 -14.50 14.67
C ASP A 111 -4.95 -14.60 13.14
N GLN A 112 -6.07 -14.64 12.42
CA GLN A 112 -6.07 -14.57 10.96
C GLN A 112 -5.64 -13.19 10.47
N ALA A 113 -6.13 -12.12 11.11
CA ALA A 113 -5.75 -10.76 10.76
C ALA A 113 -4.26 -10.50 10.92
N GLU A 114 -3.59 -11.06 11.95
CA GLU A 114 -2.14 -10.93 12.10
C GLU A 114 -1.38 -11.49 10.88
N LEU A 115 -1.81 -12.65 10.37
CA LEU A 115 -1.21 -13.26 9.17
C LEU A 115 -1.42 -12.36 7.95
N VAL A 116 -2.62 -11.79 7.80
CA VAL A 116 -2.96 -10.87 6.71
C VAL A 116 -2.13 -9.58 6.79
N VAL A 117 -2.00 -8.99 7.98
CA VAL A 117 -1.16 -7.80 8.20
C VAL A 117 0.27 -8.10 7.75
N ARG A 118 0.84 -9.23 8.20
CA ARG A 118 2.19 -9.64 7.81
C ARG A 118 2.34 -9.84 6.31
N ALA A 119 1.34 -10.45 5.66
CA ALA A 119 1.33 -10.65 4.21
C ALA A 119 1.33 -9.32 3.45
N VAL A 120 0.52 -8.34 3.86
CA VAL A 120 0.49 -7.00 3.23
C VAL A 120 1.82 -6.27 3.44
N LEU A 121 2.38 -6.29 4.65
CA LEU A 121 3.68 -5.67 4.92
C LEU A 121 4.80 -6.31 4.08
N ARG A 122 4.78 -7.64 3.93
CA ARG A 122 5.72 -8.35 3.07
C ARG A 122 5.53 -7.96 1.60
N ALA A 123 4.29 -7.94 1.12
CA ALA A 123 3.99 -7.55 -0.26
C ALA A 123 4.50 -6.14 -0.58
N PHE A 124 4.37 -5.22 0.36
CA PHE A 124 4.88 -3.86 0.24
C PHE A 124 6.41 -3.81 0.23
N GLN A 125 7.07 -4.59 1.08
CA GLN A 125 8.54 -4.68 1.10
C GLN A 125 9.12 -5.27 -0.18
N ASP A 126 8.50 -6.30 -0.75
CA ASP A 126 8.98 -6.93 -1.99
C ASP A 126 8.87 -6.00 -3.21
N GLN A 127 8.02 -4.96 -3.13
CA GLN A 127 7.83 -3.98 -4.21
C GLN A 127 8.88 -2.86 -4.19
N ILE A 128 9.53 -2.62 -3.05
CA ILE A 128 10.42 -1.47 -2.84
C ILE A 128 11.86 -1.93 -2.68
N SER A 129 12.81 -1.04 -2.93
CA SER A 129 14.22 -1.36 -2.68
C SER A 129 14.49 -1.52 -1.18
N GLU A 130 15.51 -2.30 -0.82
CA GLU A 130 15.95 -2.49 0.57
C GLU A 130 16.16 -1.15 1.31
N GLY A 131 16.81 -0.19 0.65
CA GLY A 131 17.03 1.15 1.22
C GLY A 131 15.74 1.96 1.44
N GLU A 132 14.69 1.73 0.65
CA GLU A 132 13.37 2.34 0.88
C GLU A 132 12.62 1.62 2.00
N ALA A 133 12.72 0.29 2.08
CA ALA A 133 12.18 -0.49 3.18
C ALA A 133 12.80 -0.05 4.53
N ASP A 134 14.10 0.19 4.58
CA ASP A 134 14.80 0.71 5.76
C ASP A 134 14.33 2.12 6.13
N LYS A 135 14.13 3.00 5.15
CA LYS A 135 13.58 4.34 5.39
C LYS A 135 12.19 4.26 5.97
N VAL A 136 11.29 3.43 5.43
CA VAL A 136 9.95 3.22 5.98
C VAL A 136 10.06 2.69 7.42
N ALA A 137 10.86 1.65 7.65
CA ALA A 137 11.06 1.04 8.96
C ALA A 137 11.59 2.04 10.01
N SER A 138 12.50 2.94 9.62
CA SER A 138 13.07 3.97 10.50
C SER A 138 12.07 5.04 10.93
N ASN A 139 11.01 5.25 10.16
CA ASN A 139 9.92 6.16 10.48
C ASN A 139 8.82 5.50 11.33
N LEU A 140 8.85 4.17 11.46
CA LEU A 140 7.92 3.44 12.30
C LEU A 140 8.31 3.50 13.79
N PRO A 141 7.32 3.55 14.70
CA PRO A 141 7.54 3.34 16.13
C PRO A 141 8.10 1.94 16.42
N ALA A 142 8.77 1.77 17.56
CA ALA A 142 9.54 0.56 17.89
C ALA A 142 8.74 -0.75 17.79
N ASP A 143 7.48 -0.74 18.19
CA ASP A 143 6.62 -1.92 18.19
C ASP A 143 6.14 -2.31 16.76
N LEU A 144 5.85 -1.33 15.91
CA LEU A 144 5.57 -1.59 14.49
C LEU A 144 6.82 -1.89 13.68
N GLN A 145 7.97 -1.33 14.06
CA GLN A 145 9.25 -1.70 13.47
C GLN A 145 9.57 -3.18 13.75
N ALA A 146 9.24 -3.68 14.94
CA ALA A 146 9.36 -5.10 15.24
C ALA A 146 8.45 -5.96 14.34
N LEU A 147 7.18 -5.55 14.15
CA LEU A 147 6.27 -6.22 13.23
C LEU A 147 6.80 -6.23 11.78
N TRP A 148 7.30 -5.07 11.31
CA TRP A 148 7.91 -4.93 9.98
C TRP A 148 9.08 -5.89 9.78
N ARG A 149 10.02 -5.94 10.74
CA ARG A 149 11.20 -6.81 10.64
C ARG A 149 10.87 -8.31 10.71
N LEU A 150 9.77 -8.69 11.35
CA LEU A 150 9.32 -10.09 11.41
C LEU A 150 8.74 -10.60 10.09
N THR A 151 8.61 -9.73 9.09
CA THR A 151 8.15 -10.10 7.75
C THR A 151 9.29 -10.26 6.74
N GLN A 152 10.53 -10.03 7.15
CA GLN A 152 11.75 -10.27 6.35
C GLN A 152 12.06 -11.77 6.23
#